data_AF-A0A9W4SI98-F1
#
_entry.id   AF-A0A9W4SI98-F1
#
_cell.length_a   1.000
_cell.length_b   1.000
_cell.length_c   1.000
_cell.angle_alpha   90.00
_cell.angle_beta   90.00
_cell.angle_gamma   90.00
#
_symmetry.space_group_name_H-M   'P 1'
#
loop_
_entity.id
_entity.type
_entity.pdbx_description
1 polymer ?
#
loop_
_entity_poly.entity_id
_entity_poly.type
_entity_poly.pdbx_seq_one_letter_code
_entity_poly.pdbx_strand_id
1 'polypeptide(L)'
;YIYSGKLDLNEQAENDILDLIVASDELLLDELVTSVQEYLIKNQTECFPKLEKNILLGLIKQDLQIDEIELWNYLIKWGIAQTSELEGKQISNLSSWDEKDFMALKRSLKQFIENIRSFDISSKDFINIFGHSRKCYLTHS
;
A
#
# COMPACT_ATOMS: atom_id res chain seq x y z
N TYR A 1 7.98 20.87 14.14
CA TYR A 1 9.18 20.06 13.87
C TYR A 1 10.50 20.86 13.94
N ILE A 2 10.82 21.77 13.00
CA ILE A 2 12.15 22.45 12.91
C ILE A 2 12.66 23.09 14.22
N TYR A 3 11.79 23.72 15.01
CA TYR A 3 12.19 24.38 16.27
C TYR A 3 12.04 23.51 17.51
N SER A 4 11.26 22.43 17.45
CA SER A 4 10.81 21.68 18.64
C SER A 4 11.12 20.20 18.62
N GLY A 5 11.52 19.64 17.48
CA GLY A 5 11.69 18.19 17.26
C GLY A 5 10.41 17.37 17.43
N LYS A 6 9.26 18.03 17.62
CA LYS A 6 7.97 17.37 17.89
C LYS A 6 7.01 17.58 16.71
N LEU A 7 6.31 16.51 16.38
CA LEU A 7 5.25 16.45 15.37
C LEU A 7 4.08 15.69 15.99
N ASP A 8 2.89 16.28 15.95
CA ASP A 8 1.65 15.62 16.38
C ASP A 8 0.80 15.36 15.14
N LEU A 9 0.46 14.09 14.90
CA LEU A 9 -0.22 13.61 13.70
C LEU A 9 -1.64 13.09 14.01
N ASN A 10 -2.09 13.19 15.26
CA ASN A 10 -3.31 12.52 15.72
C ASN A 10 -4.63 13.17 15.24
N GLU A 11 -4.60 14.38 14.68
CA GLU A 11 -5.81 15.14 14.27
C GLU A 11 -5.70 15.79 12.87
N GLN A 12 -4.67 15.46 12.08
CA GLN A 12 -4.44 16.07 10.78
C GLN A 12 -5.27 15.39 9.68
N ALA A 13 -5.71 16.14 8.68
CA ALA A 13 -6.37 15.56 7.51
C ALA A 13 -5.36 14.72 6.70
N GLU A 14 -5.82 13.66 6.04
CA GLU A 14 -4.94 12.75 5.31
C GLU A 14 -4.14 13.47 4.20
N ASN A 15 -4.71 14.52 3.61
CA ASN A 15 -4.04 15.39 2.63
C ASN A 15 -2.90 16.22 3.25
N ASP A 16 -3.08 16.71 4.48
CA ASP A 16 -2.05 17.50 5.18
C ASP A 16 -0.82 16.63 5.48
N ILE A 17 -1.03 15.33 5.73
CA ILE A 17 0.06 14.39 5.98
C ILE A 17 0.84 14.10 4.69
N LEU A 18 0.18 14.00 3.53
CA LEU A 18 0.87 13.88 2.24
C LEU A 18 1.71 15.11 1.92
N ASP A 19 1.11 16.29 2.05
CA ASP A 19 1.81 17.55 1.78
C ASP A 19 3.00 17.71 2.72
N LEU A 20 2.89 17.23 3.96
CA LEU A 20 4.01 17.15 4.90
C LEU A 20 5.09 16.17 4.43
N ILE A 21 4.75 14.98 3.93
CA ILE A 21 5.72 14.02 3.39
C ILE A 21 6.44 14.63 2.18
N VAL A 22 5.70 15.22 1.24
CA VAL A 22 6.26 15.86 0.05
C VAL A 22 7.18 17.02 0.42
N ALA A 23 6.73 17.91 1.32
CA ALA A 23 7.56 19.01 1.80
C ALA A 23 8.80 18.52 2.57
N SER A 24 8.70 17.40 3.28
CA SER A 24 9.83 16.81 4.00
C SER A 24 10.87 16.21 3.04
N ASP A 25 10.41 15.56 1.97
CA ASP A 25 11.26 15.05 0.88
C ASP A 25 11.96 16.21 0.14
N GLU A 26 11.23 17.28 -0.21
CA GLU A 26 11.81 18.49 -0.81
C GLU A 26 12.86 19.19 0.09
N LEU A 27 12.68 19.10 1.42
CA LEU A 27 13.61 19.64 2.41
C LEU A 27 14.73 18.67 2.80
N LEU A 28 14.80 17.48 2.20
CA LEU A 28 15.78 16.43 2.50
C LEU A 28 15.79 16.02 3.98
N LEU A 29 14.60 15.94 4.59
CA LEU A 29 14.39 15.55 5.98
C LEU A 29 14.02 14.06 6.08
N ASP A 30 14.95 13.19 5.71
CA ASP A 30 14.72 11.73 5.62
C ASP A 30 14.19 11.12 6.93
N GLU A 31 14.67 11.61 8.08
CA GLU A 31 14.22 11.16 9.41
C GLU A 31 12.74 11.51 9.67
N LEU A 32 12.30 12.66 9.16
CA LEU A 32 10.91 13.10 9.24
C LEU A 32 10.03 12.28 8.28
N VAL A 33 10.47 12.08 7.03
CA VAL A 33 9.78 11.23 6.06
C VAL A 33 9.55 9.84 6.63
N THR A 34 10.60 9.22 7.16
CA THR A 34 10.55 7.89 7.79
C THR A 34 9.59 7.87 8.98
N SER A 35 9.69 8.84 9.88
CA SER A 35 8.83 8.91 11.07
C SER A 35 7.34 9.06 10.72
N VAL A 36 7.02 9.87 9.71
CA VAL A 36 5.64 10.08 9.25
C VAL A 36 5.12 8.83 8.53
N GLN A 37 5.93 8.21 7.67
CA GLN A 37 5.59 6.96 7.00
C GLN A 37 5.33 5.83 8.02
N GLU A 38 6.23 5.63 8.98
CA GLU A 38 6.06 4.64 10.05
C GLU A 38 4.79 4.89 10.86
N TYR A 39 4.49 6.16 11.20
CA TYR A 39 3.26 6.50 11.88
C TYR A 39 2.03 6.14 11.03
N LEU A 40 2.02 6.47 9.74
CA LEU A 40 0.93 6.11 8.83
C LEU A 40 0.74 4.59 8.74
N ILE A 41 1.82 3.85 8.49
CA ILE A 41 1.77 2.39 8.38
C ILE A 41 1.25 1.78 9.68
N LYS A 42 1.82 2.18 10.82
CA LYS A 42 1.47 1.65 12.14
C LYS A 42 0.05 2.00 12.56
N ASN A 43 -0.38 3.25 12.37
CA ASN A 43 -1.64 3.76 12.88
C ASN A 43 -2.81 3.55 11.90
N GLN A 44 -2.52 3.38 10.61
CA GLN A 44 -3.54 3.20 9.57
C GLN A 44 -3.58 1.79 8.99
N THR A 45 -2.97 0.76 9.58
CA THR A 45 -3.18 -0.64 9.13
C THR A 45 -4.67 -1.04 9.08
N GLU A 46 -5.52 -0.47 9.93
CA GLU A 46 -6.99 -0.65 9.92
C GLU A 46 -7.72 0.33 8.99
N CYS A 47 -7.14 1.51 8.72
CA CYS A 47 -7.71 2.56 7.88
C CYS A 47 -7.18 2.54 6.45
N PHE A 48 -6.18 1.70 6.14
CA PHE A 48 -5.58 1.56 4.83
C PHE A 48 -6.62 1.30 3.74
N PRO A 49 -7.64 0.45 3.95
CA PRO A 49 -8.69 0.24 2.96
C PRO A 49 -9.62 1.45 2.74
N LYS A 50 -9.61 2.42 3.67
CA LYS A 50 -10.39 3.66 3.62
C LYS A 50 -9.62 4.82 2.97
N LEU A 51 -8.30 4.68 2.81
CA LEU A 51 -7.47 5.71 2.21
C LEU A 51 -7.93 6.04 0.81
N GLU A 52 -7.93 7.34 0.49
CA GLU A 52 -8.18 7.76 -0.88
C GLU A 52 -7.07 7.28 -1.82
N LYS A 53 -7.47 6.98 -3.05
CA LYS A 53 -6.59 6.55 -4.14
C LYS A 53 -5.35 7.43 -4.30
N ASN A 54 -5.51 8.75 -4.19
CA ASN A 54 -4.42 9.70 -4.43
C ASN A 54 -3.35 9.65 -3.34
N ILE A 55 -3.78 9.44 -2.09
CA ILE A 55 -2.89 9.23 -0.94
C ILE A 55 -2.10 7.95 -1.15
N LEU A 56 -2.78 6.86 -1.49
CA LEU A 56 -2.12 5.59 -1.72
C LEU A 56 -1.11 5.67 -2.88
N LEU A 57 -1.44 6.38 -3.96
CA LEU A 57 -0.49 6.64 -5.06
C LEU A 57 0.70 7.49 -4.62
N GLY A 58 0.48 8.52 -3.80
CA GLY A 58 1.54 9.34 -3.22
C GLY A 58 2.49 8.51 -2.36
N LEU A 59 1.94 7.66 -1.49
CA LEU A 59 2.73 6.76 -0.64
C LEU A 59 3.54 5.76 -1.45
N ILE A 60 2.95 5.11 -2.46
CA ILE A 60 3.67 4.13 -3.31
C ILE A 60 4.78 4.77 -4.15
N LYS A 61 4.61 6.04 -4.54
CA LYS A 61 5.63 6.78 -5.29
C LYS A 61 6.84 7.16 -4.42
N GLN A 62 6.66 7.21 -3.12
CA GLN A 62 7.72 7.46 -2.15
C GLN A 62 8.45 6.15 -1.83
N ASP A 63 9.73 6.25 -1.46
CA ASP A 63 10.55 5.09 -1.10
C ASP A 63 10.15 4.63 0.31
N LEU A 64 9.09 3.84 0.41
CA LEU A 64 8.57 3.33 1.68
C LEU A 64 9.55 2.31 2.27
N GLN A 65 9.89 2.46 3.55
CA GLN A 65 10.66 1.46 4.32
C GLN A 65 9.80 0.25 4.73
N ILE A 66 8.96 -0.26 3.82
CA ILE A 66 8.16 -1.48 4.04
C ILE A 66 8.55 -2.56 3.06
N ASP A 67 8.44 -3.80 3.52
CA ASP A 67 8.64 -4.94 2.63
C ASP A 67 7.60 -4.92 1.51
N GLU A 68 8.05 -5.24 0.30
CA GLU A 68 7.20 -5.28 -0.89
C GLU A 68 5.98 -6.19 -0.68
N ILE A 69 6.14 -7.30 0.05
CA ILE A 69 5.05 -8.21 0.41
C ILE A 69 4.00 -7.51 1.27
N GLU A 70 4.45 -6.70 2.23
CA GLU A 70 3.56 -6.00 3.13
C GLU A 70 2.77 -4.94 2.37
N LEU A 71 3.45 -4.19 1.49
CA LEU A 71 2.82 -3.25 0.57
C LEU A 71 1.76 -3.93 -0.30
N TRP A 72 2.07 -5.09 -0.88
CA TRP A 72 1.14 -5.86 -1.69
C TRP A 72 -0.08 -6.35 -0.89
N ASN A 73 0.11 -6.81 0.35
CA ASN A 73 -1.00 -7.20 1.22
C ASN A 73 -1.93 -6.02 1.51
N TYR A 74 -1.38 -4.82 1.73
CA TYR A 74 -2.17 -3.60 1.92
C TYR A 74 -2.92 -3.19 0.65
N LEU A 75 -2.27 -3.27 -0.51
CA LEU A 75 -2.91 -2.99 -1.81
C LEU A 75 -4.08 -3.92 -2.09
N ILE A 76 -3.95 -5.21 -1.79
CA ILE A 76 -5.05 -6.17 -1.96
C ILE A 76 -6.20 -5.84 -1.02
N LYS A 77 -5.92 -5.57 0.26
CA LYS A 77 -6.96 -5.18 1.23
C LYS A 77 -7.69 -3.91 0.78
N TRP A 78 -6.96 -2.92 0.27
CA TRP A 78 -7.52 -1.71 -0.33
C TRP A 78 -8.36 -2.03 -1.57
N GLY A 79 -7.82 -2.81 -2.51
CA GLY A 79 -8.50 -3.16 -3.76
C GLY A 79 -9.81 -3.91 -3.52
N ILE A 80 -9.85 -4.82 -2.54
CA ILE A 80 -11.06 -5.51 -2.10
C ILE A 80 -12.07 -4.52 -1.53
N ALA A 81 -11.65 -3.62 -0.63
CA ALA A 81 -12.55 -2.66 0.00
C ALA A 81 -13.16 -1.65 -0.98
N GLN A 82 -12.42 -1.29 -2.04
CA GLN A 82 -12.86 -0.33 -3.04
C GLN A 82 -13.66 -0.96 -4.19
N THR A 83 -13.57 -2.29 -4.35
CA THR A 83 -14.28 -3.02 -5.39
C THR A 83 -15.55 -3.61 -4.80
N SER A 84 -16.70 -2.98 -5.05
CA SER A 84 -18.00 -3.49 -4.60
C SER A 84 -18.31 -4.90 -5.11
N GLU A 85 -17.76 -5.30 -6.26
CA GLU A 85 -17.86 -6.66 -6.82
C GLU A 85 -17.15 -7.73 -5.96
N LEU A 86 -16.28 -7.31 -5.02
CA LEU A 86 -15.52 -8.18 -4.12
C LEU A 86 -16.04 -8.13 -2.67
N GLU A 87 -17.23 -7.57 -2.46
CA GLU A 87 -17.85 -7.48 -1.13
C GLU A 87 -17.99 -8.89 -0.50
N GLY A 88 -17.39 -9.07 0.69
CA GLY A 88 -17.33 -10.37 1.40
C GLY A 88 -16.16 -11.28 1.01
N LYS A 89 -15.32 -10.90 0.05
CA LYS A 89 -14.05 -11.58 -0.26
C LYS A 89 -12.94 -11.08 0.66
N GLN A 90 -11.96 -11.93 0.97
CA GLN A 90 -10.82 -11.59 1.82
C GLN A 90 -9.53 -12.24 1.32
N ILE A 91 -8.38 -11.69 1.72
CA ILE A 91 -7.08 -12.25 1.34
C ILE A 91 -6.88 -13.69 1.83
N SER A 92 -7.58 -14.10 2.89
CA SER A 92 -7.56 -15.46 3.44
C SER A 92 -8.28 -16.48 2.56
N ASN A 93 -9.26 -16.05 1.74
CA ASN A 93 -10.01 -16.92 0.84
C ASN A 93 -9.58 -16.77 -0.63
N LEU A 94 -8.39 -16.19 -0.90
CA LEU A 94 -7.87 -15.97 -2.26
C LEU A 94 -7.87 -17.24 -3.12
N SER A 95 -7.73 -18.43 -2.50
CA SER A 95 -7.77 -19.72 -3.20
C SER A 95 -9.15 -20.11 -3.75
N SER A 96 -10.23 -19.50 -3.25
CA SER A 96 -11.61 -19.74 -3.69
C SER A 96 -12.12 -18.66 -4.64
N TRP A 97 -11.25 -17.76 -5.11
CA TRP A 97 -11.62 -16.71 -6.05
C TRP A 97 -11.72 -17.25 -7.47
N ASP A 98 -12.67 -16.74 -8.23
CA ASP A 98 -12.79 -17.05 -9.64
C ASP A 98 -12.03 -16.04 -10.53
N GLU A 99 -11.91 -16.34 -11.81
CA GLU A 99 -11.19 -15.48 -12.75
C GLU A 99 -11.81 -14.07 -12.87
N LYS A 100 -13.13 -13.92 -12.64
CA LYS A 100 -13.80 -12.61 -12.69
C LYS A 100 -13.43 -11.78 -11.45
N ASP A 101 -13.39 -12.39 -10.27
CA ASP A 101 -12.95 -11.75 -9.03
C ASP A 101 -11.53 -11.19 -9.21
N PHE A 102 -10.61 -12.00 -9.74
CA PHE A 102 -9.24 -11.56 -10.01
C PHE A 102 -9.16 -10.45 -11.05
N MET A 103 -9.97 -10.51 -12.09
CA MET A 103 -10.02 -9.46 -13.12
C MET A 103 -10.58 -8.14 -12.57
N ALA A 104 -11.55 -8.20 -11.66
CA ALA A 104 -12.07 -7.02 -10.96
C ALA A 104 -10.99 -6.38 -10.07
N LEU A 105 -10.29 -7.18 -9.26
CA LEU A 105 -9.18 -6.71 -8.44
C LEU A 105 -8.03 -6.15 -9.29
N LYS A 106 -7.67 -6.84 -10.37
CA LYS A 106 -6.63 -6.37 -11.30
C LYS A 106 -7.03 -5.02 -11.91
N ARG A 107 -8.31 -4.81 -12.21
CA ARG A 107 -8.81 -3.54 -12.76
C ARG A 107 -8.68 -2.40 -11.77
N SER A 108 -9.02 -2.61 -10.50
CA SER A 108 -8.89 -1.58 -9.46
C SER A 108 -7.42 -1.29 -9.13
N LEU A 109 -6.56 -2.32 -9.17
CA LEU A 109 -5.14 -2.19 -8.90
C LEU A 109 -4.30 -1.72 -10.10
N LYS A 110 -4.85 -1.76 -11.33
CA LYS A 110 -4.15 -1.45 -12.58
C LYS A 110 -3.34 -0.16 -12.50
N GLN A 111 -3.96 0.90 -11.98
CA GLN A 111 -3.31 2.21 -11.84
C GLN A 111 -2.12 2.22 -10.87
N PHE A 112 -2.11 1.37 -9.84
CA PHE A 112 -0.98 1.26 -8.92
C PHE A 112 0.11 0.37 -9.53
N ILE A 113 -0.28 -0.70 -10.23
CA ILE A 113 0.64 -1.57 -10.98
C ILE A 113 1.41 -0.78 -12.04
N GLU A 114 0.79 0.23 -12.66
CA GLU A 114 1.47 1.13 -13.62
C GLU A 114 2.46 2.10 -12.94
N ASN A 115 2.31 2.38 -11.63
CA ASN A 115 3.20 3.27 -10.87
C ASN A 115 4.27 2.51 -10.06
N ILE A 116 3.99 1.27 -9.66
CA ILE A 116 4.97 0.34 -9.08
C ILE A 116 5.81 -0.16 -10.25
N ARG A 117 7.12 0.11 -10.24
CA ARG A 117 8.07 -0.21 -11.33
C ARG A 117 7.75 -1.56 -12.00
N SER A 118 7.13 -1.48 -13.18
CA SER A 118 7.08 -2.48 -14.25
C SER A 118 6.79 -3.92 -13.86
N PHE A 119 5.51 -4.27 -13.69
CA PHE A 119 5.11 -5.67 -13.72
C PHE A 119 3.79 -5.86 -14.48
N ASP A 120 3.90 -6.26 -15.75
CA ASP A 120 2.78 -6.74 -16.56
C ASP A 120 2.43 -8.16 -16.08
N ILE A 121 1.59 -8.24 -15.05
CA ILE A 121 1.28 -9.51 -14.38
C ILE A 121 0.07 -10.18 -15.04
N SER A 122 0.21 -11.41 -15.55
CA SER A 122 -0.93 -12.23 -15.98
C SER A 122 -1.75 -12.71 -14.77
N SER A 123 -3.03 -13.06 -14.91
CA SER A 123 -3.84 -13.51 -13.76
C SER A 123 -3.25 -14.73 -13.03
N LYS A 124 -2.53 -15.60 -13.74
CA LYS A 124 -1.82 -16.74 -13.15
C LYS A 124 -0.53 -16.32 -12.46
N ASP A 125 0.20 -15.36 -13.04
CA ASP A 125 1.39 -14.78 -12.43
C ASP A 125 1.03 -13.91 -11.24
N PHE A 126 -0.17 -13.34 -11.20
CA PHE A 126 -0.73 -12.66 -10.03
C PHE A 126 -0.76 -13.68 -8.90
N ILE A 127 -1.54 -14.75 -9.06
CA ILE A 127 -1.66 -15.84 -8.08
C ILE A 127 -0.29 -16.44 -7.72
N ASN A 128 0.59 -16.66 -8.68
CA ASN A 128 1.92 -17.20 -8.45
C ASN A 128 2.84 -16.22 -7.74
N ILE A 129 2.86 -14.93 -8.06
CA ILE A 129 3.63 -13.93 -7.33
C ILE A 129 3.12 -13.87 -5.89
N PHE A 130 1.82 -13.87 -5.64
CA PHE A 130 1.27 -13.91 -4.27
C PHE A 130 1.49 -15.26 -3.56
N GLY A 131 1.66 -16.35 -4.31
CA GLY A 131 1.97 -17.68 -3.78
C GLY A 131 3.47 -17.94 -3.56
N HIS A 132 4.33 -17.40 -4.42
CA HIS A 132 5.80 -17.51 -4.39
C HIS A 132 6.43 -16.47 -3.48
N SER A 133 5.89 -15.24 -3.40
CA SER A 133 6.37 -14.24 -2.46
C SER A 133 6.22 -14.72 -1.00
N ARG A 134 5.29 -15.64 -0.73
CA ARG A 134 5.21 -16.36 0.56
C ARG A 134 6.29 -17.43 0.78
N LYS A 135 6.94 -17.93 -0.28
CA LYS A 135 7.98 -18.98 -0.23
C LYS A 135 9.41 -18.43 -0.31
N CYS A 136 9.63 -17.30 -0.98
CA CYS A 136 10.97 -16.75 -1.20
C CYS A 136 11.66 -16.22 0.08
N TYR A 137 10.93 -16.04 1.18
CA TYR A 137 11.48 -15.55 2.46
C TYR A 137 11.72 -16.66 3.51
N LEU A 138 11.42 -17.92 3.19
CA LEU A 138 11.69 -19.06 4.10
C LEU A 138 12.88 -19.92 3.65
N THR A 139 13.64 -19.50 2.63
CA THR A 139 14.87 -20.20 2.20
C THR A 139 16.14 -19.36 2.32
N HIS A 140 16.10 -18.29 3.12
CA HIS A 140 17.30 -17.55 3.56
C HIS A 140 17.17 -17.14 5.04
N SER A 141 16.99 -18.14 5.91
CA SER A 141 17.33 -18.06 7.34
C SER A 141 18.27 -19.19 7.69
#